data_AF-A0A538JK43-F1
#
_entry.id   AF-A0A538JK43-F1
#
_cell.length_a   1.000
_cell.length_b   1.000
_cell.length_c   1.000
_cell.angle_alpha   90.00
_cell.angle_beta   90.00
_cell.angle_gamma   90.00
#
_symmetry.space_group_name_H-M   'P 1'
#
loop_
_entity.id
_entity.type
_entity.pdbx_description
1 polymer ?
#
loop_
_entity_poly.entity_id
_entity_poly.type
_entity_poly.pdbx_seq_one_letter_code
_entity_poly.pdbx_strand_id
1 'polypeptide(L)'
;MELPRRIGAVGDPPQPGHPVEQGTDPGLRLGGGGLGGARGRRRWVHAAAVHVVPARAGDGPAPPARPGVVDQLHRRPRRRRPGAAARRRARARLRGGAGGALRAAPPHRSLLVHEAGVAALLTWGERHRRDLPWRRSRDPWAVLVSELMLQQTQVPRVVARYEGFLARFPTPTGCAAAAAGDVVRAWAGLGYNRRAVNLHRAACAMVEQHEGRVPDELDALLTLPGVGPYTARAVLVFAFERDLGLVDTNAGRFVARAGAGRRLDAREAQAVADSLVPSGRAWEWGQAVFDLGALVCTRRDPACGRCPVADHCAWQSAGRPDPDPVTGSAGIAGPQSTFAGSDRQGRGRLVDALRRGPVASARAADVAGWPGDPGRAQRVVEQLVADGLARVEGDELSLP
;
A
#
# COMPACT_ATOMS: atom_id res chain seq x y z
N MET A 1 38.86 -17.29 -43.47
CA MET A 1 39.48 -18.16 -42.45
C MET A 1 38.77 -17.88 -41.14
N GLU A 2 37.57 -18.44 -40.98
CA GLU A 2 37.25 -19.77 -40.42
C GLU A 2 36.84 -19.66 -38.95
N LEU A 3 35.52 -19.71 -38.75
CA LEU A 3 34.84 -20.05 -37.49
C LEU A 3 34.92 -21.57 -37.25
N PRO A 4 34.91 -22.04 -36.00
CA PRO A 4 34.46 -23.39 -35.70
C PRO A 4 32.98 -23.39 -35.27
N ARG A 5 32.20 -24.17 -36.02
CA ARG A 5 30.86 -24.65 -35.69
C ARG A 5 30.93 -25.68 -34.56
N ARG A 6 29.96 -25.66 -33.63
CA ARG A 6 29.45 -26.88 -32.97
C ARG A 6 27.92 -26.85 -32.90
N ILE A 7 27.33 -27.91 -33.43
CA ILE A 7 25.90 -28.25 -33.47
C ILE A 7 25.68 -29.45 -32.55
N GLY A 8 24.52 -29.52 -31.90
CA GLY A 8 23.93 -30.71 -31.27
C GLY A 8 23.59 -30.45 -29.79
N ALA A 9 22.39 -30.68 -29.27
CA ALA A 9 21.17 -31.27 -29.79
C ALA A 9 19.97 -30.73 -28.98
N VAL A 10 18.81 -30.70 -29.64
CA VAL A 10 17.51 -30.29 -29.10
C VAL A 10 17.00 -31.41 -28.19
N GLY A 11 16.70 -31.09 -26.92
CA GLY A 11 16.01 -31.99 -26.00
C GLY A 11 14.54 -31.60 -25.90
N ASP A 12 13.65 -32.57 -26.12
CA ASP A 12 12.19 -32.42 -26.04
C ASP A 12 11.70 -32.04 -24.63
N PRO A 13 10.59 -31.27 -24.53
CA PRO A 13 10.01 -30.88 -23.25
C PRO A 13 9.17 -32.02 -22.62
N PRO A 14 9.13 -32.15 -21.28
CA PRO A 14 8.34 -33.18 -20.61
C PRO A 14 6.83 -32.86 -20.62
N GLN A 15 6.03 -33.87 -20.96
CA GLN A 15 4.56 -33.88 -20.91
C GLN A 15 4.03 -34.00 -19.46
N PRO A 16 2.86 -33.43 -19.13
CA PRO A 16 2.29 -33.43 -17.78
C PRO A 16 1.50 -34.71 -17.45
N GLY A 17 1.83 -35.34 -16.32
CA GLY A 17 1.07 -36.46 -15.75
C GLY A 17 -0.18 -36.00 -14.97
N HIS A 18 -1.29 -36.67 -15.25
CA HIS A 18 -2.59 -36.58 -14.57
C HIS A 18 -2.62 -37.41 -13.26
N PRO A 19 -3.64 -37.22 -12.39
CA PRO A 19 -3.52 -37.31 -10.93
C PRO A 19 -3.78 -38.71 -10.37
N VAL A 20 -3.20 -38.99 -9.20
CA VAL A 20 -3.50 -40.16 -8.38
C VAL A 20 -4.45 -39.74 -7.25
N GLU A 21 -5.67 -40.27 -7.29
CA GLU A 21 -6.61 -40.40 -6.17
C GLU A 21 -6.22 -41.56 -5.25
N GLN A 22 -6.44 -41.39 -3.94
CA GLN A 22 -6.68 -42.37 -2.86
C GLN A 22 -6.43 -41.62 -1.53
N GLY A 23 -7.22 -41.66 -0.47
CA GLY A 23 -8.44 -42.37 -0.12
C GLY A 23 -8.92 -41.84 1.26
N THR A 24 -10.14 -42.24 1.59
CA THR A 24 -11.03 -41.95 2.73
C THR A 24 -10.48 -42.18 4.16
N ASP A 25 -10.82 -41.24 5.08
CA ASP A 25 -11.42 -41.30 6.46
C ASP A 25 -11.09 -42.46 7.46
N PRO A 26 -11.45 -42.45 8.78
CA PRO A 26 -12.03 -41.42 9.66
C PRO A 26 -11.38 -41.32 11.07
N GLY A 27 -11.84 -40.38 11.93
CA GLY A 27 -11.52 -40.46 13.37
C GLY A 27 -11.89 -39.29 14.28
N LEU A 28 -13.20 -39.08 14.53
CA LEU A 28 -13.68 -38.38 15.73
C LEU A 28 -13.26 -39.13 17.01
N ARG A 29 -12.75 -38.42 18.02
CA ARG A 29 -13.00 -38.75 19.44
C ARG A 29 -13.19 -37.51 20.30
N LEU A 30 -14.34 -37.49 20.96
CA LEU A 30 -14.75 -36.62 22.05
C LEU A 30 -14.21 -37.16 23.40
N GLY A 31 -14.07 -36.26 24.37
CA GLY A 31 -13.88 -36.53 25.80
C GLY A 31 -12.93 -35.50 26.41
N GLY A 32 -13.23 -34.73 27.46
CA GLY A 32 -14.29 -34.78 28.45
C GLY A 32 -13.68 -34.66 29.85
N GLY A 33 -13.97 -33.57 30.58
CA GLY A 33 -13.72 -33.38 32.02
C GLY A 33 -12.30 -32.94 32.41
N GLY A 34 -12.05 -32.06 33.39
CA GLY A 34 -12.92 -31.38 34.34
C GLY A 34 -12.08 -30.51 35.31
N LEU A 35 -12.70 -29.40 35.73
CA LEU A 35 -12.63 -28.70 37.03
C LEU A 35 -11.28 -28.45 37.74
N GLY A 36 -11.02 -27.18 38.06
CA GLY A 36 -10.35 -26.80 39.32
C GLY A 36 -9.61 -25.46 39.33
N GLY A 37 -10.05 -24.52 40.17
CA GLY A 37 -9.13 -23.62 40.88
C GLY A 37 -9.11 -22.15 40.48
N ALA A 38 -9.77 -21.32 41.29
CA ALA A 38 -9.81 -19.87 41.24
C ALA A 38 -8.47 -19.18 41.58
N ARG A 39 -8.26 -17.96 41.03
CA ARG A 39 -8.05 -16.67 41.76
C ARG A 39 -7.31 -15.65 40.87
N GLY A 40 -7.81 -14.40 40.82
CA GLY A 40 -6.95 -13.23 40.56
C GLY A 40 -7.45 -12.15 39.59
N ARG A 41 -8.43 -11.36 40.04
CA ARG A 41 -8.74 -9.92 39.78
C ARG A 41 -7.69 -9.16 38.90
N ARG A 42 -8.08 -8.27 37.97
CA ARG A 42 -8.64 -6.90 38.18
C ARG A 42 -9.29 -6.41 36.86
N ARG A 43 -10.60 -6.14 36.85
CA ARG A 43 -11.27 -4.81 36.83
C ARG A 43 -10.95 -3.90 35.61
N TRP A 44 -11.91 -3.83 34.69
CA TRP A 44 -12.33 -2.57 34.06
C TRP A 44 -13.83 -2.35 34.35
N VAL A 45 -14.09 -1.32 35.14
CA VAL A 45 -15.35 -0.57 35.34
C VAL A 45 -15.37 0.48 34.20
N HIS A 46 -16.46 0.95 33.58
CA HIS A 46 -17.87 1.01 33.90
C HIS A 46 -18.70 0.93 32.61
N ALA A 47 -19.87 0.30 32.74
CA ALA A 47 -21.00 0.38 31.84
C ALA A 47 -21.77 1.70 31.98
N ALA A 48 -22.56 2.07 30.97
CA ALA A 48 -23.96 2.46 31.17
C ALA A 48 -24.73 2.31 29.86
N ALA A 49 -25.54 1.25 29.80
CA ALA A 49 -26.67 1.12 28.89
C ALA A 49 -27.83 1.96 29.41
N VAL A 50 -28.72 2.41 28.52
CA VAL A 50 -30.07 2.85 28.89
C VAL A 50 -31.07 1.83 28.38
N HIS A 51 -31.96 1.46 29.30
CA HIS A 51 -32.96 0.41 29.27
C HIS A 51 -34.11 0.64 28.29
N VAL A 52 -34.63 -0.46 27.77
CA VAL A 52 -35.99 -0.61 27.24
C VAL A 52 -36.90 -1.10 28.37
N VAL A 53 -38.08 -0.50 28.53
CA VAL A 53 -39.17 -0.98 29.38
C VAL A 53 -40.43 -1.17 28.50
N PRO A 54 -41.17 -2.28 28.63
CA PRO A 54 -42.46 -2.46 27.95
C PRO A 54 -43.62 -2.01 28.86
N ALA A 55 -44.70 -1.51 28.25
CA ALA A 55 -45.98 -1.26 28.93
C ALA A 55 -47.13 -1.92 28.17
N ARG A 56 -48.07 -2.51 28.90
CA ARG A 56 -49.32 -3.11 28.38
C ARG A 56 -50.54 -2.24 28.75
N ALA A 57 -51.44 -2.16 27.77
CA ALA A 57 -52.92 -2.06 27.77
C ALA A 57 -53.66 -1.09 28.73
N GLY A 58 -54.45 -0.20 28.11
CA GLY A 58 -55.58 0.52 28.69
C GLY A 58 -56.37 1.25 27.58
N ASP A 59 -57.69 1.02 27.53
CA ASP A 59 -58.64 1.44 26.50
C ASP A 59 -58.88 2.96 26.40
N GLY A 60 -59.05 3.48 25.18
CA GLY A 60 -59.51 4.84 24.90
C GLY A 60 -59.44 5.20 23.40
N PRO A 61 -60.42 5.92 22.82
CA PRO A 61 -60.62 5.99 21.37
C PRO A 61 -59.66 6.96 20.67
N ALA A 62 -59.28 6.60 19.44
CA ALA A 62 -58.33 7.31 18.60
C ALA A 62 -58.88 8.64 18.01
N PRO A 63 -58.09 9.73 18.00
CA PRO A 63 -58.36 10.92 17.18
C PRO A 63 -57.60 10.89 15.83
N PRO A 64 -58.04 11.68 14.83
CA PRO A 64 -57.92 11.35 13.41
C PRO A 64 -56.59 11.75 12.75
N ALA A 65 -56.29 11.05 11.66
CA ALA A 65 -55.13 11.24 10.79
C ALA A 65 -55.08 12.64 10.15
N ARG A 66 -53.86 13.17 9.98
CA ARG A 66 -53.55 14.32 9.13
C ARG A 66 -52.41 13.99 8.15
N PRO A 67 -52.38 14.62 6.96
CA PRO A 67 -51.79 14.07 5.75
C PRO A 67 -50.29 14.39 5.60
N GLY A 68 -49.67 13.66 4.69
CA GLY A 68 -48.23 13.48 4.55
C GLY A 68 -47.38 14.71 4.20
N VAL A 69 -46.10 14.59 4.53
CA VAL A 69 -45.00 15.39 4.00
C VAL A 69 -43.96 14.40 3.48
N VAL A 70 -44.12 14.03 2.22
CA VAL A 70 -43.03 13.50 1.39
C VAL A 70 -42.58 14.70 0.57
N ASP A 71 -41.43 15.28 0.93
CA ASP A 71 -40.51 16.06 0.07
C ASP A 71 -39.71 17.05 0.93
N GLN A 72 -38.55 16.63 1.46
CA GLN A 72 -37.53 17.57 1.96
C GLN A 72 -36.15 16.97 2.30
N LEU A 73 -35.66 15.97 1.54
CA LEU A 73 -34.30 15.44 1.72
C LEU A 73 -33.35 15.75 0.56
N HIS A 74 -33.47 16.89 -0.13
CA HIS A 74 -32.49 17.36 -1.12
C HIS A 74 -32.11 18.85 -0.94
N ARG A 75 -31.45 19.20 0.18
CA ARG A 75 -30.62 20.43 0.25
C ARG A 75 -29.37 20.22 1.11
N ARG A 76 -28.22 19.96 0.46
CA ARG A 76 -26.90 20.11 1.09
C ARG A 76 -26.60 21.61 1.29
N PRO A 77 -26.03 22.04 2.44
CA PRO A 77 -25.64 23.43 2.61
C PRO A 77 -24.44 23.75 1.69
N ARG A 78 -24.57 24.80 0.87
CA ARG A 78 -23.48 25.36 0.06
C ARG A 78 -22.39 25.90 1.00
N ARG A 79 -21.23 25.23 1.07
CA ARG A 79 -20.02 25.80 1.68
C ARG A 79 -19.59 27.03 0.87
N ARG A 80 -19.63 28.22 1.47
CA ARG A 80 -19.11 29.45 0.87
C ARG A 80 -17.60 29.33 0.65
N ARG A 81 -17.14 29.62 -0.57
CA ARG A 81 -15.71 29.75 -0.91
C ARG A 81 -15.13 30.96 -0.17
N PRO A 82 -13.92 30.88 0.41
CA PRO A 82 -13.27 32.04 0.99
C PRO A 82 -12.84 33.03 -0.12
N GLY A 83 -13.15 34.31 0.12
CA GLY A 83 -12.85 35.42 -0.80
C GLY A 83 -11.35 35.70 -0.95
N ALA A 84 -10.99 36.42 -2.01
CA ALA A 84 -9.61 36.66 -2.44
C ALA A 84 -8.69 37.25 -1.34
N ALA A 85 -9.25 38.01 -0.39
CA ALA A 85 -8.52 38.58 0.74
C ALA A 85 -8.03 37.52 1.76
N ALA A 86 -8.80 36.45 1.99
CA ALA A 86 -8.41 35.35 2.88
C ALA A 86 -7.27 34.52 2.28
N ARG A 87 -7.24 34.38 0.94
CA ARG A 87 -6.17 33.68 0.20
C ARG A 87 -4.85 34.46 0.23
N ARG A 88 -4.90 35.80 0.19
CA ARG A 88 -3.72 36.67 0.36
C ARG A 88 -3.13 36.61 1.78
N ARG A 89 -3.97 36.54 2.82
CA ARG A 89 -3.50 36.38 4.21
C ARG A 89 -2.91 34.99 4.51
N ALA A 90 -3.42 33.93 3.87
CA ALA A 90 -2.83 32.60 3.93
C ALA A 90 -1.46 32.54 3.22
N ARG A 91 -1.33 33.18 2.04
CA ARG A 91 -0.05 33.29 1.31
C ARG A 91 1.00 34.15 2.03
N ALA A 92 0.58 35.16 2.81
CA ALA A 92 1.49 35.98 3.62
C ALA A 92 2.01 35.26 4.87
N ARG A 93 1.20 34.39 5.50
CA ARG A 93 1.64 33.55 6.63
C ARG A 93 2.60 32.44 6.23
N LEU A 94 2.58 32.01 4.96
CA LEU A 94 3.50 31.02 4.41
C LEU A 94 4.86 31.60 3.97
N ARG A 95 5.01 32.93 3.90
CA ARG A 95 6.27 33.59 3.53
C ARG A 95 7.07 34.15 4.73
N GLY A 96 6.52 34.06 5.94
CA GLY A 96 7.15 34.57 7.17
C GLY A 96 7.82 33.53 8.06
N GLY A 97 7.98 32.28 7.59
CA GLY A 97 8.55 31.17 8.37
C GLY A 97 9.76 30.55 7.69
N ALA A 98 10.70 31.34 7.21
CA ALA A 98 12.03 30.85 6.85
C ALA A 98 12.86 30.72 8.14
N GLY A 99 13.42 29.53 8.40
CA GLY A 99 14.48 29.36 9.40
C GLY A 99 14.46 28.12 10.28
N GLY A 100 13.56 27.16 10.05
CA GLY A 100 13.64 25.86 10.71
C GLY A 100 14.48 24.88 9.89
N ALA A 101 15.82 25.04 9.87
CA ALA A 101 16.69 23.99 9.36
C ALA A 101 16.34 22.68 10.08
N LEU A 102 16.01 21.64 9.33
CA LEU A 102 15.97 20.25 9.81
C LEU A 102 17.37 19.95 10.35
N ARG A 103 17.59 20.24 11.64
CA ARG A 103 18.83 19.91 12.32
C ARG A 103 18.91 18.39 12.37
N ALA A 104 19.89 17.83 11.67
CA ALA A 104 20.30 16.45 11.81
C ALA A 104 20.52 16.15 13.31
N ALA A 105 19.87 15.09 13.80
CA ALA A 105 20.09 14.61 15.15
C ALA A 105 21.56 14.16 15.31
N PRO A 106 22.18 14.36 16.49
CA PRO A 106 23.57 13.95 16.70
C PRO A 106 23.71 12.42 16.62
N PRO A 107 24.82 11.89 16.10
CA PRO A 107 24.99 10.46 15.90
C PRO A 107 25.12 9.73 17.25
N HIS A 108 24.18 8.83 17.53
CA HIS A 108 24.30 7.87 18.62
C HIS A 108 25.39 6.86 18.28
N ARG A 109 26.48 6.90 19.05
CA ARG A 109 27.81 6.33 18.78
C ARG A 109 27.95 4.80 18.91
N SER A 110 26.92 4.00 18.63
CA SER A 110 26.99 2.53 18.79
C SER A 110 26.16 1.72 17.79
N LEU A 111 25.66 2.34 16.74
CA LEU A 111 24.93 1.66 15.66
C LEU A 111 25.61 2.11 14.37
N LEU A 112 25.70 1.24 13.36
CA LEU A 112 25.72 1.56 11.93
C LEU A 112 26.59 0.56 11.18
N VAL A 113 26.07 0.10 10.05
CA VAL A 113 26.88 -0.13 8.86
C VAL A 113 27.79 1.08 8.71
N HIS A 114 29.09 0.93 9.01
CA HIS A 114 30.09 2.00 8.93
C HIS A 114 30.05 2.64 7.52
N GLU A 115 30.57 3.86 7.34
CA GLU A 115 30.68 4.50 6.01
C GLU A 115 31.21 3.54 4.92
N ALA A 116 32.10 2.62 5.31
CA ALA A 116 32.63 1.55 4.47
C ALA A 116 31.54 0.60 3.91
N GLY A 117 30.56 0.20 4.72
CA GLY A 117 29.46 -0.64 4.25
C GLY A 117 28.46 0.13 3.38
N VAL A 118 28.26 1.42 3.63
CA VAL A 118 27.50 2.28 2.70
C VAL A 118 28.24 2.40 1.36
N ALA A 119 29.55 2.61 1.36
CA ALA A 119 30.36 2.63 0.15
C ALA A 119 30.34 1.29 -0.62
N ALA A 120 30.43 0.16 0.10
CA ALA A 120 30.33 -1.18 -0.48
C ALA A 120 28.95 -1.42 -1.13
N LEU A 121 27.88 -1.00 -0.45
CA LEU A 121 26.52 -1.08 -0.97
C LEU A 121 26.36 -0.28 -2.27
N LEU A 122 26.87 0.97 -2.30
CA LEU A 122 26.76 1.83 -3.48
C LEU A 122 27.56 1.26 -4.66
N THR A 123 28.79 0.78 -4.41
CA THR A 123 29.63 0.12 -5.42
C THR A 123 28.95 -1.12 -5.99
N TRP A 124 28.35 -1.94 -5.12
CA TRP A 124 27.56 -3.09 -5.56
C TRP A 124 26.35 -2.66 -6.38
N GLY A 125 25.63 -1.63 -5.91
CA GLY A 125 24.45 -1.07 -6.56
C GLY A 125 24.74 -0.57 -7.96
N GLU A 126 25.87 0.08 -8.21
CA GLU A 126 26.29 0.54 -9.55
C GLU A 126 26.34 -0.60 -10.58
N ARG A 127 26.73 -1.80 -10.15
CA ARG A 127 26.87 -2.98 -11.04
C ARG A 127 25.61 -3.85 -11.13
N HIS A 128 24.76 -3.83 -10.09
CA HIS A 128 23.62 -4.74 -9.96
C HIS A 128 22.26 -4.05 -10.05
N ARG A 129 22.24 -2.72 -10.26
CA ARG A 129 21.00 -1.96 -10.35
C ARG A 129 20.13 -2.54 -11.45
N ARG A 130 18.93 -2.97 -11.08
CA ARG A 130 17.94 -3.41 -12.06
C ARG A 130 17.51 -2.22 -12.91
N ASP A 131 17.50 -2.45 -14.21
CA ASP A 131 16.95 -1.51 -15.19
C ASP A 131 15.42 -1.59 -15.17
N LEU A 132 14.78 -0.58 -14.61
CA LEU A 132 13.33 -0.49 -14.45
C LEU A 132 12.84 0.85 -15.02
N PRO A 133 11.72 0.90 -15.76
CA PRO A 133 11.30 2.10 -16.49
C PRO A 133 11.25 3.37 -15.64
N TRP A 134 10.69 3.28 -14.43
CA TRP A 134 10.58 4.41 -13.50
C TRP A 134 11.92 4.89 -12.93
N ARG A 135 12.96 4.07 -12.92
CA ARG A 135 14.31 4.48 -12.47
C ARG A 135 15.05 5.33 -13.49
N ARG A 136 14.53 5.43 -14.72
CA ARG A 136 15.09 6.25 -15.81
C ARG A 136 14.55 7.68 -15.81
N SER A 137 13.53 7.96 -14.99
CA SER A 137 12.87 9.27 -14.89
C SER A 137 13.11 9.90 -13.52
N ARG A 138 13.16 11.23 -13.48
CA ARG A 138 13.06 12.07 -12.26
C ARG A 138 11.75 12.85 -12.24
N ASP A 139 10.86 12.64 -13.22
CA ASP A 139 9.56 13.30 -13.26
C ASP A 139 8.74 12.91 -12.02
N PRO A 140 8.36 13.88 -11.16
CA PRO A 140 7.65 13.61 -9.91
C PRO A 140 6.33 12.85 -10.10
N TRP A 141 5.61 13.12 -11.20
CA TRP A 141 4.36 12.41 -11.49
C TRP A 141 4.64 10.96 -11.87
N ALA A 142 5.58 10.71 -12.78
CA ALA A 142 6.01 9.38 -13.17
C ALA A 142 6.51 8.54 -11.98
N VAL A 143 7.25 9.16 -11.04
CA VAL A 143 7.72 8.53 -9.80
C VAL A 143 6.55 8.22 -8.87
N LEU A 144 5.65 9.17 -8.62
CA LEU A 144 4.48 8.93 -7.76
C LEU A 144 3.61 7.79 -8.30
N VAL A 145 3.39 7.75 -9.62
CA VAL A 145 2.64 6.68 -10.29
C VAL A 145 3.31 5.33 -10.05
N SER A 146 4.63 5.20 -10.26
CA SER A 146 5.32 3.94 -10.01
C SER A 146 5.26 3.52 -8.55
N GLU A 147 5.48 4.45 -7.61
CA GLU A 147 5.45 4.13 -6.18
C GLU A 147 4.07 3.66 -5.74
N LEU A 148 3.00 4.28 -6.22
CA LEU A 148 1.64 3.80 -5.97
C LEU A 148 1.39 2.45 -6.64
N MET A 149 1.87 2.21 -7.86
CA MET A 149 1.74 0.90 -8.51
C MET A 149 2.51 -0.21 -7.80
N LEU A 150 3.67 0.06 -7.20
CA LEU A 150 4.53 -0.92 -6.53
C LEU A 150 4.01 -1.35 -5.16
N GLN A 151 3.08 -0.61 -4.55
CA GLN A 151 2.45 -1.01 -3.30
C GLN A 151 1.77 -2.38 -3.41
N GLN A 152 2.30 -3.39 -2.71
CA GLN A 152 1.79 -4.77 -2.71
C GLN A 152 1.61 -5.37 -4.11
N THR A 153 2.42 -4.95 -5.08
CA THR A 153 2.35 -5.43 -6.47
C THR A 153 3.74 -5.84 -6.94
N GLN A 154 3.83 -6.99 -7.59
CA GLN A 154 5.10 -7.52 -8.07
C GLN A 154 5.63 -6.67 -9.24
N VAL A 155 6.94 -6.42 -9.23
CA VAL A 155 7.63 -5.57 -10.24
C VAL A 155 7.26 -5.92 -11.68
N PRO A 156 7.25 -7.20 -12.13
CA PRO A 156 6.93 -7.53 -13.52
C PRO A 156 5.52 -7.07 -13.95
N ARG A 157 4.55 -7.11 -13.03
CA ARG A 157 3.17 -6.64 -13.31
C ARG A 157 3.13 -5.13 -13.50
N VAL A 158 3.93 -4.39 -12.74
CA VAL A 158 4.04 -2.93 -12.85
C VAL A 158 4.73 -2.56 -14.16
N VAL A 159 5.85 -3.21 -14.49
CA VAL A 159 6.58 -3.00 -15.76
C VAL A 159 5.65 -3.11 -16.97
N ALA A 160 4.80 -4.15 -17.01
CA ALA A 160 3.86 -4.37 -18.11
C ALA A 160 2.73 -3.32 -18.26
N ARG A 161 2.58 -2.40 -17.30
CA ARG A 161 1.48 -1.42 -17.27
C ARG A 161 1.94 0.02 -17.20
N TYR A 162 3.10 0.27 -16.64
CA TYR A 162 3.59 1.60 -16.28
C TYR A 162 3.65 2.56 -17.47
N GLU A 163 4.32 2.17 -18.55
CA GLU A 163 4.53 3.06 -19.71
C GLU A 163 3.20 3.36 -20.42
N GLY A 164 2.34 2.36 -20.60
CA GLY A 164 1.01 2.55 -21.19
C GLY A 164 0.10 3.43 -20.32
N PHE A 165 0.22 3.36 -19.00
CA PHE A 165 -0.50 4.24 -18.09
C PHE A 165 -0.04 5.70 -18.24
N LEU A 166 1.28 5.94 -18.26
CA LEU A 166 1.83 7.29 -18.41
C LEU A 166 1.60 7.87 -19.82
N ALA A 167 1.58 7.04 -20.86
CA ALA A 167 1.20 7.50 -22.20
C ALA A 167 -0.24 8.03 -22.23
N ARG A 168 -1.16 7.41 -21.48
CA ARG A 168 -2.56 7.85 -21.38
C ARG A 168 -2.75 9.02 -20.43
N PHE A 169 -2.01 9.06 -19.32
CA PHE A 169 -2.13 10.09 -18.28
C PHE A 169 -0.73 10.68 -17.95
N PRO A 170 -0.16 11.50 -18.85
CA PRO A 170 1.23 11.94 -18.73
C PRO A 170 1.46 12.98 -17.63
N THR A 171 0.40 13.62 -17.13
CA THR A 171 0.49 14.69 -16.12
C THR A 171 -0.61 14.55 -15.07
N PRO A 172 -0.44 15.16 -13.87
CA PRO A 172 -1.52 15.26 -12.89
C PRO A 172 -2.79 15.88 -13.48
N THR A 173 -2.65 16.96 -14.26
CA THR A 173 -3.77 17.63 -14.92
C THR A 173 -4.51 16.71 -15.89
N GLY A 174 -3.79 15.96 -16.72
CA GLY A 174 -4.39 15.01 -17.65
C GLY A 174 -5.10 13.86 -16.94
N CYS A 175 -4.53 13.36 -15.84
CA CYS A 175 -5.17 12.33 -15.01
C CYS A 175 -6.44 12.86 -14.31
N ALA A 176 -6.37 14.07 -13.74
CA ALA A 176 -7.49 14.71 -13.04
C ALA A 176 -8.68 15.02 -13.97
N ALA A 177 -8.41 15.36 -15.24
CA ALA A 177 -9.43 15.64 -16.24
C ALA A 177 -10.19 14.38 -16.72
N ALA A 178 -9.62 13.19 -16.52
CA ALA A 178 -10.27 11.94 -16.90
C ALA A 178 -11.36 11.52 -15.91
N ALA A 179 -12.31 10.71 -16.37
CA ALA A 179 -13.24 10.04 -15.47
C ALA A 179 -12.47 9.06 -14.55
N ALA A 180 -12.87 8.96 -13.27
CA ALA A 180 -12.23 8.04 -12.34
C ALA A 180 -12.29 6.59 -12.84
N GLY A 181 -13.40 6.19 -13.49
CA GLY A 181 -13.54 4.90 -14.16
C GLY A 181 -12.49 4.64 -15.25
N ASP A 182 -12.03 5.66 -15.98
CA ASP A 182 -10.97 5.50 -16.98
C ASP A 182 -9.61 5.20 -16.36
N VAL A 183 -9.29 5.85 -15.24
CA VAL A 183 -8.08 5.57 -14.48
C VAL A 183 -8.14 4.16 -13.90
N VAL A 184 -9.29 3.74 -13.38
CA VAL A 184 -9.52 2.37 -12.86
C VAL A 184 -9.40 1.32 -13.97
N ARG A 185 -9.86 1.61 -15.19
CA ARG A 185 -9.67 0.77 -16.39
C ARG A 185 -8.20 0.63 -16.74
N ALA A 186 -7.44 1.72 -16.79
CA ALA A 186 -6.01 1.68 -17.08
C ALA A 186 -5.18 0.94 -16.00
N TRP A 187 -5.70 0.85 -14.76
CA TRP A 187 -5.07 0.13 -13.65
C TRP A 187 -5.28 -1.40 -13.67
N ALA A 188 -5.83 -1.95 -14.76
CA ALA A 188 -6.19 -3.36 -14.85
C ALA A 188 -5.00 -4.32 -14.62
N GLY A 189 -5.22 -5.34 -13.78
CA GLY A 189 -4.25 -6.38 -13.46
C GLY A 189 -3.25 -6.04 -12.33
N LEU A 190 -3.23 -4.81 -11.82
CA LEU A 190 -2.33 -4.41 -10.73
C LEU A 190 -2.86 -4.76 -9.33
N GLY A 191 -4.15 -5.11 -9.21
CA GLY A 191 -4.79 -5.39 -7.93
C GLY A 191 -4.89 -4.15 -7.02
N TYR A 192 -5.48 -4.34 -5.84
CA TYR A 192 -5.70 -3.28 -4.84
C TYR A 192 -6.21 -1.96 -5.46
N ASN A 193 -7.33 -2.06 -6.20
CA ASN A 193 -7.83 -1.04 -7.12
C ASN A 193 -8.10 0.35 -6.48
N ARG A 194 -8.24 0.42 -5.16
CA ARG A 194 -8.41 1.70 -4.44
C ARG A 194 -7.23 2.66 -4.69
N ARG A 195 -6.04 2.14 -5.01
CA ARG A 195 -4.89 2.95 -5.39
C ARG A 195 -5.12 3.78 -6.66
N ALA A 196 -5.84 3.24 -7.64
CA ALA A 196 -6.19 3.98 -8.86
C ALA A 196 -7.09 5.18 -8.56
N VAL A 197 -8.09 4.97 -7.70
CA VAL A 197 -9.01 6.05 -7.27
C VAL A 197 -8.28 7.08 -6.42
N ASN A 198 -7.41 6.64 -5.52
CA ASN A 198 -6.59 7.56 -4.72
C ASN A 198 -5.62 8.36 -5.60
N LEU A 199 -4.99 7.74 -6.61
CA LEU A 199 -4.14 8.45 -7.57
C LEU A 199 -4.93 9.52 -8.34
N HIS A 200 -6.13 9.19 -8.81
CA HIS A 200 -7.02 10.17 -9.47
C HIS A 200 -7.38 11.31 -8.52
N ARG A 201 -7.79 11.01 -7.28
CA ARG A 201 -8.08 12.03 -6.25
C ARG A 201 -6.85 12.88 -5.91
N ALA A 202 -5.65 12.29 -5.86
CA ALA A 202 -4.40 13.02 -5.65
C ALA A 202 -4.09 13.95 -6.82
N ALA A 203 -4.30 13.49 -8.06
CA ALA A 203 -4.17 14.33 -9.24
C ALA A 203 -5.14 15.52 -9.19
N CYS A 204 -6.40 15.30 -8.82
CA CYS A 204 -7.37 16.38 -8.61
C CYS A 204 -6.91 17.36 -7.52
N ALA A 205 -6.43 16.87 -6.38
CA ALA A 205 -5.91 17.71 -5.31
C ALA A 205 -4.70 18.55 -5.76
N MET A 206 -3.81 17.99 -6.59
CA MET A 206 -2.69 18.74 -7.18
C MET A 206 -3.16 19.87 -8.09
N VAL A 207 -4.18 19.64 -8.93
CA VAL A 207 -4.76 20.69 -9.78
C VAL A 207 -5.39 21.79 -8.92
N GLU A 208 -6.15 21.42 -7.90
CA GLU A 208 -6.88 22.37 -7.05
C GLU A 208 -5.97 23.19 -6.12
N GLN A 209 -4.90 22.59 -5.61
CA GLN A 209 -4.13 23.12 -4.48
C GLN A 209 -2.66 23.40 -4.81
N HIS A 210 -2.13 22.79 -5.88
CA HIS A 210 -0.70 22.79 -6.21
C HIS A 210 -0.41 23.13 -7.68
N GLU A 211 -1.33 23.83 -8.35
CA GLU A 211 -1.15 24.31 -9.73
C GLU A 211 -0.85 23.19 -10.74
N GLY A 212 -1.39 21.99 -10.50
CA GLY A 212 -1.20 20.81 -11.36
C GLY A 212 0.17 20.15 -11.22
N ARG A 213 0.95 20.49 -10.19
CA ARG A 213 2.28 19.92 -9.91
C ARG A 213 2.25 18.97 -8.71
N VAL A 214 3.13 17.98 -8.72
CA VAL A 214 3.42 17.18 -7.53
C VAL A 214 4.22 18.06 -6.56
N PRO A 215 3.81 18.21 -5.29
CA PRO A 215 4.54 18.99 -4.31
C PRO A 215 5.92 18.40 -4.00
N ASP A 216 6.89 19.26 -3.69
CA ASP A 216 8.27 18.92 -3.33
C ASP A 216 8.56 19.05 -1.83
N GLU A 217 7.50 19.15 -1.02
CA GLU A 217 7.55 19.28 0.44
C GLU A 217 6.83 18.10 1.10
N LEU A 218 7.43 17.57 2.18
CA LEU A 218 6.94 16.37 2.86
C LEU A 218 5.50 16.55 3.37
N ASP A 219 5.23 17.65 4.07
CA ASP A 219 3.90 17.92 4.63
C ASP A 219 2.84 18.09 3.54
N ALA A 220 3.22 18.67 2.39
CA ALA A 220 2.30 18.83 1.26
C ALA A 220 2.03 17.49 0.55
N LEU A 221 3.03 16.61 0.44
CA LEU A 221 2.82 15.27 -0.11
C LEU A 221 1.90 14.43 0.78
N LEU A 222 2.03 14.55 2.10
CA LEU A 222 1.22 13.82 3.08
C LEU A 222 -0.27 14.20 3.08
N THR A 223 -0.65 15.34 2.52
CA THR A 223 -2.06 15.74 2.39
C THR A 223 -2.74 15.07 1.19
N LEU A 224 -1.98 14.50 0.26
CA LEU A 224 -2.51 13.92 -0.96
C LEU A 224 -3.19 12.55 -0.69
N PRO A 225 -4.40 12.31 -1.23
CA PRO A 225 -5.08 11.03 -1.11
C PRO A 225 -4.21 9.82 -1.53
N GLY A 226 -4.03 8.87 -0.62
CA GLY A 226 -3.26 7.65 -0.86
C GLY A 226 -1.74 7.80 -0.77
N VAL A 227 -1.24 8.99 -0.47
CA VAL A 227 0.20 9.23 -0.22
C VAL A 227 0.45 9.11 1.29
N GLY A 228 1.08 8.01 1.69
CA GLY A 228 1.53 7.80 3.07
C GLY A 228 2.99 8.23 3.29
N PRO A 229 3.52 8.10 4.53
CA PRO A 229 4.89 8.51 4.88
C PRO A 229 5.98 7.92 3.97
N TYR A 230 5.87 6.64 3.64
CA TYR A 230 6.78 5.98 2.70
C TYR A 230 6.73 6.65 1.31
N THR A 231 5.54 6.75 0.71
CA THR A 231 5.40 7.26 -0.67
C THR A 231 5.80 8.74 -0.76
N ALA A 232 5.49 9.55 0.26
CA ALA A 232 5.93 10.94 0.30
C ALA A 232 7.47 11.04 0.29
N ARG A 233 8.15 10.28 1.16
CA ARG A 233 9.62 10.21 1.17
C ARG A 233 10.18 9.65 -0.14
N ALA A 234 9.57 8.62 -0.71
CA ALA A 234 10.00 8.04 -1.98
C ALA A 234 9.92 9.04 -3.13
N VAL A 235 8.88 9.88 -3.20
CA VAL A 235 8.81 10.97 -4.18
C VAL A 235 9.94 11.98 -3.96
N LEU A 236 10.16 12.41 -2.71
CA LEU A 236 11.24 13.35 -2.38
C LEU A 236 12.63 12.80 -2.72
N VAL A 237 12.88 11.52 -2.49
CA VAL A 237 14.16 10.88 -2.81
C VAL A 237 14.31 10.63 -4.30
N PHE A 238 13.29 10.07 -4.95
CA PHE A 238 13.43 9.57 -6.33
C PHE A 238 13.20 10.61 -7.41
N ALA A 239 12.44 11.67 -7.12
CA ALA A 239 12.20 12.76 -8.06
C ALA A 239 12.98 14.03 -7.71
N PHE A 240 13.09 14.35 -6.41
CA PHE A 240 13.71 15.59 -5.92
C PHE A 240 15.08 15.38 -5.27
N GLU A 241 15.59 14.14 -5.24
CA GLU A 241 16.91 13.75 -4.72
C GLU A 241 17.23 14.32 -3.32
N ARG A 242 16.21 14.40 -2.47
CA ARG A 242 16.37 14.81 -1.06
C ARG A 242 17.04 13.70 -0.26
N ASP A 243 17.95 14.10 0.64
CA ASP A 243 18.67 13.19 1.53
C ASP A 243 17.78 12.66 2.67
N LEU A 244 16.92 11.69 2.32
CA LEU A 244 15.94 11.09 3.23
C LEU A 244 16.01 9.57 3.18
N GLY A 245 15.94 8.92 4.35
CA GLY A 245 15.86 7.48 4.47
C GLY A 245 14.50 6.94 4.03
N LEU A 246 14.51 5.78 3.36
CA LEU A 246 13.32 5.06 2.93
C LEU A 246 13.15 3.80 3.75
N VAL A 247 11.93 3.53 4.22
CA VAL A 247 11.59 2.32 4.97
C VAL A 247 10.34 1.67 4.38
N ASP A 248 10.56 0.72 3.47
CA ASP A 248 9.56 -0.26 3.04
C ASP A 248 9.87 -1.63 3.67
N THR A 249 9.22 -2.69 3.18
CA THR A 249 9.53 -4.05 3.61
C THR A 249 10.98 -4.47 3.30
N ASN A 250 11.60 -3.99 2.22
CA ASN A 250 12.96 -4.35 1.81
C ASN A 250 14.00 -3.58 2.62
N ALA A 251 13.90 -2.25 2.64
CA ALA A 251 14.77 -1.40 3.43
C ALA A 251 14.61 -1.64 4.92
N GLY A 252 13.39 -1.89 5.42
CA GLY A 252 13.17 -2.25 6.82
C GLY A 252 13.95 -3.50 7.25
N ARG A 253 14.09 -4.51 6.38
CA ARG A 253 14.95 -5.68 6.66
C ARG A 253 16.42 -5.31 6.72
N PHE A 254 16.89 -4.54 5.74
CA PHE A 254 18.28 -4.09 5.69
C PHE A 254 18.63 -3.25 6.93
N VAL A 255 17.77 -2.32 7.30
CA VAL A 255 17.93 -1.44 8.46
C VAL A 255 17.93 -2.24 9.76
N ALA A 256 17.02 -3.20 9.94
CA ALA A 256 16.97 -4.04 11.14
C ALA A 256 18.19 -4.97 11.25
N ARG A 257 18.58 -5.66 10.17
CA ARG A 257 19.71 -6.61 10.18
C ARG A 257 21.06 -5.92 10.12
N ALA A 258 21.32 -5.16 9.06
CA ALA A 258 22.62 -4.55 8.81
C ALA A 258 22.81 -3.29 9.64
N GLY A 259 21.79 -2.42 9.69
CA GLY A 259 21.87 -1.12 10.38
C GLY A 259 21.97 -1.25 11.91
N ALA A 260 21.07 -2.03 12.51
CA ALA A 260 20.91 -2.08 13.96
C ALA A 260 21.23 -3.43 14.62
N GLY A 261 21.14 -4.54 13.88
CA GLY A 261 21.33 -5.89 14.43
C GLY A 261 20.25 -6.33 15.43
N ARG A 262 19.15 -5.60 15.52
CA ARG A 262 18.06 -5.83 16.48
C ARG A 262 16.70 -5.46 15.89
N ARG A 263 15.63 -5.90 16.56
CA ARG A 263 14.28 -5.46 16.24
C ARG A 263 14.14 -3.95 16.44
N LEU A 264 13.41 -3.30 15.52
CA LEU A 264 13.15 -1.86 15.53
C LEU A 264 11.64 -1.57 15.43
N ASP A 265 11.17 -0.61 16.21
CA ASP A 265 9.88 0.02 15.96
C ASP A 265 9.93 0.98 14.74
N ALA A 266 8.80 1.58 14.37
CA ALA A 266 8.71 2.40 13.15
C ALA A 266 9.55 3.69 13.24
N ARG A 267 9.62 4.30 14.43
CA ARG A 267 10.39 5.52 14.66
C ARG A 267 11.88 5.22 14.64
N GLU A 268 12.28 4.14 15.31
CA GLU A 268 13.67 3.67 15.32
C GLU A 268 14.14 3.29 13.91
N ALA A 269 13.34 2.51 13.17
CA ALA A 269 13.68 2.12 11.81
C ALA A 269 13.87 3.33 10.89
N GLN A 270 13.00 4.34 11.00
CA GLN A 270 13.15 5.57 10.22
C GLN A 270 14.40 6.35 10.62
N ALA A 271 14.70 6.47 11.91
CA ALA A 271 15.89 7.18 12.39
C ALA A 271 17.19 6.49 11.93
N VAL A 272 17.24 5.16 12.00
CA VAL A 272 18.40 4.40 11.51
C VAL A 272 18.52 4.53 9.98
N ALA A 273 17.41 4.46 9.23
CA ALA A 273 17.44 4.68 7.79
C ALA A 273 17.98 6.08 7.45
N ASP A 274 17.49 7.13 8.12
CA ASP A 274 17.94 8.51 7.91
C ASP A 274 19.45 8.67 8.22
N SER A 275 19.98 7.97 9.24
CA SER A 275 21.42 8.03 9.56
C SER A 275 22.33 7.25 8.59
N LEU A 276 21.77 6.36 7.77
CA LEU A 276 22.54 5.55 6.81
C LEU A 276 22.60 6.18 5.43
N VAL A 277 21.86 7.27 5.19
CA VAL A 277 21.82 7.96 3.90
C VAL A 277 23.07 8.80 3.71
N PRO A 278 23.91 8.52 2.71
CA PRO A 278 25.02 9.38 2.34
C PRO A 278 24.52 10.67 1.71
N SER A 279 25.14 11.81 2.08
CA SER A 279 24.72 13.12 1.56
C SER A 279 24.89 13.21 0.04
N GLY A 280 23.88 13.75 -0.63
CA GLY A 280 23.79 13.89 -2.08
C GLY A 280 23.67 12.57 -2.85
N ARG A 281 23.44 11.45 -2.15
CA ARG A 281 23.44 10.09 -2.75
C ARG A 281 22.26 9.24 -2.29
N ALA A 282 21.21 9.87 -1.77
CA ALA A 282 20.01 9.17 -1.29
C ALA A 282 19.30 8.39 -2.39
N TRP A 283 19.32 8.90 -3.63
CA TRP A 283 18.76 8.20 -4.76
C TRP A 283 19.47 6.87 -5.00
N GLU A 284 20.80 6.87 -5.15
CA GLU A 284 21.61 5.67 -5.37
C GLU A 284 21.50 4.69 -4.20
N TRP A 285 21.56 5.22 -2.97
CA TRP A 285 21.44 4.43 -1.76
C TRP A 285 20.08 3.71 -1.72
N GLY A 286 18.98 4.43 -1.95
CA GLY A 286 17.65 3.85 -1.96
C GLY A 286 17.50 2.74 -3.01
N GLN A 287 18.01 2.96 -4.22
CA GLN A 287 17.98 1.92 -5.26
C GLN A 287 18.80 0.69 -4.86
N ALA A 288 20.01 0.88 -4.31
CA ALA A 288 20.89 -0.19 -3.90
C ALA A 288 20.29 -1.00 -2.73
N VAL A 289 19.70 -0.34 -1.72
CA VAL A 289 19.02 -1.00 -0.61
C VAL A 289 17.86 -1.86 -1.10
N PHE A 290 17.03 -1.34 -2.01
CA PHE A 290 15.90 -2.10 -2.54
C PHE A 290 16.32 -3.30 -3.39
N ASP A 291 17.34 -3.15 -4.23
CA ASP A 291 17.86 -4.28 -5.02
C ASP A 291 18.54 -5.32 -4.12
N LEU A 292 19.30 -4.88 -3.12
CA LEU A 292 19.89 -5.77 -2.13
C LEU A 292 18.80 -6.53 -1.37
N GLY A 293 17.77 -5.84 -0.88
CA GLY A 293 16.66 -6.46 -0.16
C GLY A 293 15.88 -7.45 -1.03
N ALA A 294 15.68 -7.14 -2.31
CA ALA A 294 14.96 -8.00 -3.24
C ALA A 294 15.77 -9.25 -3.64
N LEU A 295 17.09 -9.13 -3.80
CA LEU A 295 17.92 -10.17 -4.44
C LEU A 295 18.84 -10.93 -3.47
N VAL A 296 19.22 -10.33 -2.34
CA VAL A 296 20.27 -10.87 -1.46
C VAL A 296 19.80 -10.94 -0.01
N CYS A 297 19.41 -9.82 0.59
CA CYS A 297 18.89 -9.74 1.95
C CYS A 297 17.37 -10.03 1.97
N THR A 298 17.00 -11.17 1.41
CA THR A 298 15.62 -11.68 1.33
C THR A 298 15.07 -11.96 2.74
N ARG A 299 13.73 -12.01 2.86
CA ARG A 299 13.10 -12.26 4.16
C ARG A 299 13.49 -13.62 4.74
N ARG A 300 13.38 -14.66 3.92
CA ARG A 300 13.73 -16.04 4.28
C ARG A 300 15.00 -16.40 3.52
N ASP A 301 15.91 -17.07 4.19
CA ASP A 301 17.19 -17.55 3.62
C ASP A 301 17.99 -16.43 2.89
N PRO A 302 18.44 -15.39 3.63
CA PRO A 302 19.25 -14.34 3.02
C PRO A 302 20.60 -14.91 2.57
N ALA A 303 21.02 -14.53 1.37
CA ALA A 303 22.27 -14.98 0.78
C ALA A 303 23.48 -14.20 1.34
N CYS A 304 23.72 -14.29 2.67
CA CYS A 304 24.74 -13.52 3.36
C CYS A 304 26.16 -13.72 2.80
N GLY A 305 26.48 -14.92 2.29
CA GLY A 305 27.80 -15.22 1.70
C GLY A 305 28.10 -14.44 0.40
N ARG A 306 27.08 -13.85 -0.24
CA ARG A 306 27.24 -12.96 -1.40
C ARG A 306 26.82 -11.52 -1.11
N CYS A 307 26.61 -11.17 0.15
CA CYS A 307 26.14 -9.85 0.55
C CYS A 307 27.30 -8.85 0.57
N PRO A 308 27.23 -7.74 -0.19
CA PRO A 308 28.32 -6.75 -0.27
C PRO A 308 28.59 -6.02 1.05
N VAL A 309 27.66 -6.10 2.01
CA VAL A 309 27.77 -5.47 3.33
C VAL A 309 27.93 -6.48 4.45
N ALA A 310 28.23 -7.75 4.15
CA ALA A 310 28.28 -8.82 5.16
C ALA A 310 29.23 -8.46 6.33
N ASP A 311 30.43 -7.97 6.01
CA ASP A 311 31.46 -7.60 6.99
C ASP A 311 31.13 -6.34 7.81
N HIS A 312 30.07 -5.63 7.40
CA HIS A 312 29.58 -4.40 8.06
C HIS A 312 28.16 -4.57 8.60
N CYS A 313 27.58 -5.77 8.51
CA CYS A 313 26.23 -6.05 8.94
C CYS A 313 26.22 -6.37 10.43
N ALA A 314 25.51 -5.58 11.24
CA ALA A 314 25.45 -5.75 12.69
C ALA A 314 24.94 -7.15 13.09
N TRP A 315 23.87 -7.64 12.45
CA TRP A 315 23.32 -8.98 12.71
C TRP A 315 24.28 -10.11 12.28
N GLN A 316 24.98 -9.95 11.16
CA GLN A 316 25.97 -10.93 10.70
C GLN A 316 27.17 -10.99 11.64
N SER A 317 27.68 -9.84 12.06
CA SER A 317 28.81 -9.72 13.00
C SER A 317 28.50 -10.34 14.36
N ALA A 318 27.24 -10.29 14.78
CA ALA A 318 26.76 -10.94 16.00
C ALA A 318 26.54 -12.47 15.85
N GLY A 319 26.88 -13.07 14.71
CA GLY A 319 26.70 -14.51 14.47
C GLY A 319 25.28 -14.91 14.05
N ARG A 320 24.45 -13.97 13.57
CA ARG A 320 23.05 -14.19 13.16
C ARG A 320 22.18 -14.82 14.26
N PRO A 321 22.11 -14.22 15.46
CA PRO A 321 21.33 -14.77 16.57
C PRO A 321 19.84 -14.79 16.23
N ASP A 322 19.15 -15.78 16.79
CA ASP A 322 17.69 -15.86 16.81
C ASP A 322 17.11 -15.11 18.03
N PRO A 323 15.91 -14.51 17.90
CA PRO A 323 15.13 -14.41 16.67
C PRO A 323 15.74 -13.37 15.70
N ASP A 324 15.65 -13.64 14.39
CA ASP A 324 16.03 -12.69 13.35
C ASP A 324 15.43 -11.28 13.61
N PRO A 325 16.23 -10.19 13.59
CA PRO A 325 15.78 -8.81 13.77
C PRO A 325 14.57 -8.40 12.93
N VAL A 326 14.37 -9.02 11.76
CA VAL A 326 13.21 -8.79 10.89
C VAL A 326 11.89 -9.19 11.56
N THR A 327 11.92 -10.14 12.49
CA THR A 327 10.73 -10.65 13.15
C THR A 327 10.12 -9.58 14.07
N GLY A 328 8.95 -9.07 13.69
CA GLY A 328 8.22 -8.06 14.45
C GLY A 328 8.78 -6.63 14.31
N SER A 329 9.78 -6.42 13.44
CA SER A 329 10.25 -5.09 13.10
C SER A 329 9.23 -4.32 12.24
N ALA A 330 9.24 -3.00 12.37
CA ALA A 330 8.36 -2.14 11.60
C ALA A 330 8.60 -2.23 10.09
N GLY A 331 7.55 -1.94 9.32
CA GLY A 331 7.57 -2.03 7.85
C GLY A 331 7.57 -3.47 7.31
N ILE A 332 7.69 -4.49 8.16
CA ILE A 332 7.69 -5.90 7.75
C ILE A 332 6.32 -6.51 8.05
N ALA A 333 5.52 -6.65 6.99
CA ALA A 333 4.17 -7.21 7.11
C ALA A 333 4.18 -8.65 7.65
N GLY A 334 3.14 -9.01 8.40
CA GLY A 334 2.88 -10.39 8.82
C GLY A 334 2.39 -11.28 7.67
N PRO A 335 2.15 -12.57 7.94
CA PRO A 335 1.53 -13.47 6.97
C PRO A 335 0.19 -12.90 6.46
N GLN A 336 -0.03 -12.96 5.15
CA GLN A 336 -1.35 -12.66 4.59
C GLN A 336 -2.20 -13.93 4.57
N SER A 337 -3.52 -13.78 4.73
CA SER A 337 -4.48 -14.88 4.59
C SER A 337 -4.47 -15.45 3.15
N THR A 338 -5.18 -16.56 2.92
CA THR A 338 -5.31 -17.19 1.59
C THR A 338 -6.10 -16.32 0.62
N PHE A 339 -5.71 -16.28 -0.67
CA PHE A 339 -6.38 -15.44 -1.67
C PHE A 339 -7.64 -16.09 -2.23
N ALA A 340 -7.58 -17.38 -2.50
CA ALA A 340 -8.74 -18.14 -2.96
C ALA A 340 -9.89 -18.04 -1.93
N GLY A 341 -11.09 -17.73 -2.42
CA GLY A 341 -12.32 -17.61 -1.62
C GLY A 341 -12.44 -16.34 -0.77
N SER A 342 -11.44 -15.45 -0.81
CA SER A 342 -11.41 -14.24 0.02
C SER A 342 -12.18 -13.06 -0.58
N ASP A 343 -12.57 -12.09 0.25
CA ASP A 343 -13.30 -10.88 -0.20
C ASP A 343 -12.53 -10.09 -1.27
N ARG A 344 -11.20 -10.05 -1.16
CA ARG A 344 -10.33 -9.41 -2.16
C ARG A 344 -10.39 -10.08 -3.54
N GLN A 345 -10.66 -11.39 -3.61
CA GLN A 345 -10.84 -12.09 -4.88
C GLN A 345 -12.19 -11.71 -5.50
N GLY A 346 -13.29 -11.81 -4.74
CA GLY A 346 -14.62 -11.44 -5.24
C GLY A 346 -14.71 -9.97 -5.64
N ARG A 347 -14.12 -9.08 -4.83
CA ARG A 347 -13.96 -7.66 -5.17
C ARG A 347 -13.17 -7.45 -6.46
N GLY A 348 -12.09 -8.20 -6.66
CA GLY A 348 -11.29 -8.15 -7.88
C GLY A 348 -12.12 -8.51 -9.11
N ARG A 349 -12.87 -9.62 -9.04
CA ARG A 349 -13.76 -10.09 -10.12
C ARG A 349 -14.85 -9.07 -10.45
N LEU A 350 -15.48 -8.46 -9.44
CA LEU A 350 -16.46 -7.39 -9.62
C LEU A 350 -15.86 -6.20 -10.35
N VAL A 351 -14.71 -5.68 -9.91
CA VAL A 351 -14.05 -4.56 -10.60
C VAL A 351 -13.66 -4.94 -12.03
N ASP A 352 -13.19 -6.17 -12.27
CA ASP A 352 -12.88 -6.64 -13.62
C ASP A 352 -14.11 -6.71 -14.52
N ALA A 353 -15.28 -7.07 -13.98
CA ALA A 353 -16.55 -7.01 -14.71
C ALA A 353 -16.96 -5.56 -15.02
N LEU A 354 -16.89 -4.66 -14.03
CA LEU A 354 -17.24 -3.25 -14.18
C LEU A 354 -16.36 -2.52 -15.22
N ARG A 355 -15.11 -2.97 -15.41
CA ARG A 355 -14.24 -2.47 -16.48
C ARG A 355 -14.76 -2.79 -17.89
N ARG A 356 -15.54 -3.86 -18.05
CA ARG A 356 -16.13 -4.30 -19.33
C ARG A 356 -17.49 -3.67 -19.60
N GLY A 357 -18.21 -3.26 -18.56
CA GLY A 357 -19.51 -2.60 -18.67
C GLY A 357 -20.29 -2.63 -17.36
N PRO A 358 -21.49 -2.04 -17.33
CA PRO A 358 -22.38 -2.12 -16.19
C PRO A 358 -22.73 -3.57 -15.81
N VAL A 359 -22.95 -3.81 -14.52
CA VAL A 359 -23.33 -5.10 -13.95
C VAL A 359 -24.62 -4.92 -13.18
N ALA A 360 -25.68 -5.65 -13.54
CA ALA A 360 -26.91 -5.67 -12.75
C ALA A 360 -26.62 -6.09 -11.30
N SER A 361 -27.14 -5.35 -10.32
CA SER A 361 -26.93 -5.58 -8.89
C SER A 361 -27.30 -7.00 -8.46
N ALA A 362 -28.36 -7.56 -9.04
CA ALA A 362 -28.78 -8.95 -8.81
C ALA A 362 -27.71 -9.99 -9.20
N ARG A 363 -26.81 -9.66 -10.13
CA ARG A 363 -25.73 -10.56 -10.60
C ARG A 363 -24.42 -10.39 -9.81
N ALA A 364 -24.35 -9.48 -8.84
CA ALA A 364 -23.12 -9.20 -8.12
C ALA A 364 -22.55 -10.44 -7.41
N ALA A 365 -23.44 -11.29 -6.86
CA ALA A 365 -23.07 -12.55 -6.21
C ALA A 365 -22.39 -13.53 -7.18
N ASP A 366 -22.98 -13.73 -8.35
CA ASP A 366 -22.43 -14.61 -9.39
C ASP A 366 -21.09 -14.10 -9.89
N VAL A 367 -20.97 -12.80 -10.15
CA VAL A 367 -19.73 -12.18 -10.63
C VAL A 367 -18.62 -12.25 -9.59
N ALA A 368 -18.94 -12.05 -8.31
CA ALA A 368 -17.98 -12.23 -7.22
C ALA A 368 -17.56 -13.71 -7.05
N GLY A 369 -18.37 -14.64 -7.58
CA GLY A 369 -18.20 -16.09 -7.45
C GLY A 369 -18.72 -16.63 -6.12
N TRP A 370 -19.80 -16.03 -5.60
CA TRP A 370 -20.50 -16.41 -4.38
C TRP A 370 -22.02 -16.56 -4.65
N PRO A 371 -22.45 -17.41 -5.59
CA PRO A 371 -23.87 -17.51 -5.97
C PRO A 371 -24.80 -17.84 -4.78
N GLY A 372 -24.29 -18.57 -3.78
CA GLY A 372 -25.03 -18.90 -2.55
C GLY A 372 -24.91 -17.88 -1.41
N ASP A 373 -24.23 -16.75 -1.60
CA ASP A 373 -24.04 -15.72 -0.55
C ASP A 373 -24.18 -14.29 -1.11
N PRO A 374 -25.41 -13.89 -1.48
CA PRO A 374 -25.69 -12.54 -1.98
C PRO A 374 -25.43 -11.46 -0.93
N GLY A 375 -25.62 -11.76 0.36
CA GLY A 375 -25.35 -10.82 1.44
C GLY A 375 -23.88 -10.42 1.53
N ARG A 376 -22.95 -11.35 1.30
CA ARG A 376 -21.52 -11.05 1.21
C ARG A 376 -21.16 -10.22 -0.02
N ALA A 377 -21.75 -10.52 -1.17
CA ALA A 377 -21.55 -9.73 -2.39
C ALA A 377 -22.02 -8.28 -2.20
N GLN A 378 -23.18 -8.10 -1.56
CA GLN A 378 -23.74 -6.79 -1.26
C GLN A 378 -22.80 -5.94 -0.38
N ARG A 379 -22.23 -6.51 0.69
CA ARG A 379 -21.23 -5.80 1.52
C ARG A 379 -19.99 -5.38 0.72
N VAL A 380 -19.54 -6.21 -0.22
CA VAL A 380 -18.40 -5.88 -1.08
C VAL A 380 -18.74 -4.78 -2.07
N VAL A 381 -19.97 -4.78 -2.62
CA VAL A 381 -20.49 -3.71 -3.48
C VAL A 381 -20.55 -2.39 -2.72
N GLU A 382 -21.13 -2.37 -1.53
CA GLU A 382 -21.18 -1.18 -0.67
C GLU A 382 -19.78 -0.61 -0.40
N GLN A 383 -18.81 -1.49 -0.14
CA GLN A 383 -17.42 -1.08 0.04
C GLN A 383 -16.79 -0.55 -1.26
N LEU A 384 -17.13 -1.12 -2.43
CA LEU A 384 -16.67 -0.58 -3.72
C LEU A 384 -17.22 0.82 -3.97
N VAL A 385 -18.50 1.05 -3.66
CA VAL A 385 -19.12 2.37 -3.75
C VAL A 385 -18.47 3.35 -2.79
N ALA A 386 -18.30 2.96 -1.52
CA ALA A 386 -17.66 3.79 -0.51
C ALA A 386 -16.21 4.17 -0.87
N ASP A 387 -15.46 3.25 -1.47
CA ASP A 387 -14.10 3.54 -1.93
C ASP A 387 -14.07 4.43 -3.18
N GLY A 388 -15.20 4.61 -3.87
CA GLY A 388 -15.31 5.32 -5.14
C GLY A 388 -14.81 4.50 -6.32
N LEU A 389 -14.96 3.18 -6.28
CA LEU A 389 -14.66 2.25 -7.37
C LEU A 389 -15.89 1.83 -8.16
N ALA A 390 -17.08 2.06 -7.63
CA ALA A 390 -18.34 1.80 -8.30
C ALA A 390 -19.35 2.90 -7.95
N ARG A 391 -20.38 3.05 -8.79
CA ARG A 391 -21.61 3.77 -8.49
C ARG A 391 -22.82 2.88 -8.78
N VAL A 392 -23.92 3.15 -8.11
CA VAL A 392 -25.20 2.46 -8.29
C VAL A 392 -26.17 3.44 -8.92
N GLU A 393 -26.74 3.08 -10.07
CA GLU A 393 -27.79 3.83 -10.76
C GLU A 393 -28.95 2.86 -11.04
N GLY A 394 -30.08 3.05 -10.34
CA GLY A 394 -31.17 2.07 -10.36
C GLY A 394 -30.67 0.70 -9.88
N ASP A 395 -30.86 -0.32 -10.71
CA ASP A 395 -30.43 -1.70 -10.44
C ASP A 395 -29.07 -2.05 -11.07
N GLU A 396 -28.28 -1.07 -11.52
CA GLU A 396 -26.98 -1.31 -12.15
C GLU A 396 -25.79 -0.73 -11.38
N LEU A 397 -24.71 -1.51 -11.37
CA LEU A 397 -23.39 -1.14 -10.91
C LEU A 397 -22.53 -0.72 -12.09
N SER A 398 -21.87 0.43 -12.03
CA SER A 398 -20.93 0.88 -13.06
C SER A 398 -19.68 1.51 -12.44
N LEU A 399 -18.61 1.65 -13.25
CA LEU A 399 -17.46 2.45 -12.83
C LEU A 399 -17.85 3.94 -12.75
N PRO A 400 -17.29 4.69 -11.78
CA PRO A 400 -17.64 6.09 -11.51
C PRO A 400 -17.21 7.07 -12.59
#